data_AF-A0A921H185-F1
#
_entry.id   AF-A0A921H185-F1
#
_cell.length_a   1.000
_cell.length_b   1.000
_cell.length_c   1.000
_cell.angle_alpha   90.00
_cell.angle_beta   90.00
_cell.angle_gamma   90.00
#
_symmetry.space_group_name_H-M   'P 1'
#
loop_
_entity.id
_entity.type
_entity.pdbx_description
1 polymer ?
#
loop_
_entity_poly.entity_id
_entity_poly.type
_entity_poly.pdbx_seq_one_letter_code
_entity_poly.pdbx_strand_id
1 'polypeptide(L)'
;DIGRPDLLEKSVQMEGTTEIGAKQMYQSIEGVKDLPDYIQIWPGHGAGSPCGKALGAIPMSTLGYEKINNWAFNVTDESKFVETLTSNQPAPPHHFAQMKKINQFGMNMYQPYNVFPSLDNVRIAFDLRSKEAFHGGHTEGTINIPYNKNFINQIGWYLDYENSIDLIGDKSTVEQATHTLQLIGFDNVAGYRLPKSEILTQSIHSVDMTGKEEYILDVRNEEEWNNGHLDQAVNIPHGKLLNENIPFNKEDKIYVHCESGVRSSIAVGILENKGYENVVNIREGYQDFPESLK
;
A
#
# COMPACT_ATOMS: atom_id res chain seq x y z
N ASP A 1 0.16 5.85 19.32
CA ASP A 1 -1.10 5.86 18.55
C ASP A 1 -2.02 4.76 19.07
N ILE A 2 -3.32 4.81 18.78
CA ILE A 2 -4.37 3.97 19.40
C ILE A 2 -5.17 3.13 18.40
N GLY A 3 -4.70 3.04 17.16
CA GLY A 3 -5.41 2.36 16.08
C GLY A 3 -6.45 3.25 15.42
N ARG A 4 -7.11 2.72 14.37
CA ARG A 4 -8.02 3.51 13.54
C ARG A 4 -9.46 3.00 13.60
N PRO A 5 -10.45 3.88 13.84
CA PRO A 5 -11.87 3.49 13.86
C PRO A 5 -12.50 3.43 12.47
N ASP A 6 -11.82 3.94 11.44
CA ASP A 6 -12.37 4.14 10.08
C ASP A 6 -12.31 2.90 9.19
N LEU A 7 -11.63 1.82 9.62
CA LEU A 7 -11.37 0.66 8.77
C LEU A 7 -12.64 -0.09 8.33
N LEU A 8 -13.67 -0.17 9.18
CA LEU A 8 -14.93 -0.81 8.79
C LEU A 8 -15.67 -0.01 7.73
N GLU A 9 -15.72 1.31 7.90
CA GLU A 9 -16.36 2.21 6.94
C GLU A 9 -15.61 2.23 5.61
N LYS A 10 -14.29 2.44 5.64
CA LYS A 10 -13.48 2.56 4.43
C LYS A 10 -13.25 1.25 3.69
N SER A 11 -13.16 0.11 4.39
CA SER A 11 -12.93 -1.18 3.73
C SER A 11 -14.22 -1.94 3.43
N VAL A 12 -15.28 -1.77 4.22
CA VAL A 12 -16.52 -2.57 4.11
C VAL A 12 -17.75 -1.70 3.79
N GLN A 13 -17.58 -0.39 3.58
CA GLN A 13 -18.63 0.56 3.21
C GLN A 13 -19.79 0.62 4.22
N MET A 14 -19.48 0.41 5.51
CA MET A 14 -20.44 0.55 6.60
C MET A 14 -20.47 2.01 7.11
N GLU A 15 -21.30 2.84 6.49
CA GLU A 15 -21.43 4.27 6.81
C GLU A 15 -21.70 4.55 8.30
N GLY A 16 -21.08 5.60 8.83
CA GLY A 16 -21.28 6.06 10.21
C GLY A 16 -20.54 5.25 11.28
N THR A 17 -19.88 4.15 10.92
CA THR A 17 -19.13 3.33 11.89
C THR A 17 -17.87 4.03 12.40
N THR A 18 -17.29 4.96 11.63
CA THR A 18 -16.09 5.71 12.02
C THR A 18 -16.33 6.56 13.27
N GLU A 19 -17.41 7.36 13.29
CA GLU A 19 -17.72 8.26 14.41
C GLU A 19 -18.08 7.44 15.67
N ILE A 20 -18.91 6.40 15.50
CA ILE A 20 -19.29 5.50 16.59
C ILE A 20 -18.04 4.82 17.18
N GLY A 21 -17.18 4.27 16.34
CA GLY A 21 -15.93 3.63 16.76
C GLY A 21 -14.98 4.60 17.45
N ALA A 22 -14.91 5.85 17.00
CA ALA A 22 -14.08 6.88 17.64
C ALA A 22 -14.60 7.24 19.05
N LYS A 23 -15.91 7.38 19.23
CA LYS A 23 -16.54 7.60 20.54
C LYS A 23 -16.35 6.42 21.49
N GLN A 24 -16.50 5.19 20.98
CA GLN A 24 -16.23 3.97 21.75
C GLN A 24 -14.76 3.86 22.15
N MET A 25 -13.83 4.27 21.28
CA MET A 25 -12.41 4.32 21.58
C MET A 25 -12.12 5.30 22.71
N TYR A 26 -12.71 6.50 22.67
CA TYR A 26 -12.59 7.49 23.75
C TYR A 26 -13.06 6.91 25.09
N GLN A 27 -14.25 6.30 25.12
CA GLN A 27 -14.78 5.64 26.33
C GLN A 27 -13.88 4.50 26.83
N SER A 28 -13.29 3.73 25.91
CA SER A 28 -12.37 2.64 26.26
C SER A 28 -11.08 3.19 26.89
N ILE A 29 -10.56 4.30 26.37
CA ILE A 29 -9.39 4.99 26.93
C ILE A 29 -9.70 5.50 28.34
N GLU A 30 -10.86 6.14 28.56
CA GLU A 30 -11.28 6.56 29.90
C GLU A 30 -11.36 5.36 30.86
N GLY A 31 -11.93 4.23 30.42
CA GLY A 31 -12.03 3.03 31.24
C GLY A 31 -10.69 2.39 31.64
N VAL A 32 -9.64 2.53 30.82
CA VAL A 32 -8.31 1.96 31.15
C VAL A 32 -7.44 2.92 31.97
N LYS A 33 -7.80 4.20 32.09
CA LYS A 33 -7.02 5.19 32.87
C LYS A 33 -6.97 4.86 34.37
N ASP A 34 -7.94 4.13 34.90
CA ASP A 34 -7.96 3.76 36.32
C ASP A 34 -7.07 2.55 36.66
N LEU A 35 -6.53 1.87 35.64
CA LEU A 35 -5.63 0.74 35.87
C LEU A 35 -4.26 1.21 36.39
N PRO A 36 -3.53 0.35 37.14
CA PRO A 36 -2.22 0.71 37.68
C PRO A 36 -1.18 1.03 36.61
N ASP A 37 -0.37 2.07 36.84
CA ASP A 37 0.60 2.56 35.85
C ASP A 37 1.66 1.54 35.44
N TYR A 38 1.97 0.57 36.30
CA TYR A 38 3.00 -0.45 36.06
C TYR A 38 2.54 -1.57 35.13
N ILE A 39 1.25 -1.62 34.71
CA ILE A 39 0.81 -2.65 33.77
C ILE A 39 1.50 -2.48 32.43
N GLN A 40 1.87 -3.60 31.83
CA GLN A 40 2.46 -3.62 30.49
C GLN A 40 1.36 -3.51 29.43
N ILE A 41 1.69 -2.84 28.34
CA ILE A 41 0.86 -2.78 27.13
C ILE A 41 1.56 -3.56 26.04
N TRP A 42 0.93 -4.64 25.58
CA TRP A 42 1.36 -5.47 24.47
C TRP A 42 0.40 -5.29 23.28
N PRO A 43 0.69 -4.35 22.37
CA PRO A 43 -0.20 -4.06 21.25
C PRO A 43 -0.14 -5.17 20.19
N GLY A 44 -1.23 -5.32 19.42
CA GLY A 44 -1.27 -6.28 18.30
C GLY A 44 -0.47 -5.84 17.06
N HIS A 45 -0.05 -4.58 16.98
CA HIS A 45 0.71 -4.01 15.85
C HIS A 45 1.78 -3.02 16.35
N GLY A 46 2.82 -2.81 15.53
CA GLY A 46 3.90 -1.84 15.76
C GLY A 46 4.17 -0.96 14.53
N ALA A 47 5.31 -0.26 14.53
CA ALA A 47 5.72 0.65 13.46
C ALA A 47 5.62 0.03 12.05
N GLY A 48 5.08 0.79 11.11
CA GLY A 48 4.92 0.40 9.69
C GLY A 48 3.59 -0.29 9.36
N SER A 49 2.73 -0.57 10.34
CA SER A 49 1.38 -1.07 10.08
C SER A 49 0.45 0.08 9.63
N PRO A 50 -0.37 -0.12 8.58
CA PRO A 50 -1.37 0.85 8.14
C PRO A 50 -2.56 0.96 9.12
N CYS A 51 -2.63 0.11 10.14
CA CYS A 51 -3.68 0.13 11.17
C CYS A 51 -3.55 1.28 12.18
N GLY A 52 -2.49 2.12 12.07
CA GLY A 52 -2.30 3.33 12.87
C GLY A 52 -1.49 4.38 12.09
N LYS A 53 -1.73 5.66 12.39
CA LYS A 53 -1.01 6.83 11.87
C LYS A 53 0.46 6.85 12.29
N ALA A 54 0.76 6.55 13.56
CA ALA A 54 2.11 6.72 14.12
C ALA A 54 2.42 5.70 15.24
N LEU A 55 2.50 4.43 14.87
CA LEU A 55 2.84 3.35 15.80
C LEU A 55 4.34 3.36 16.13
N GLY A 56 4.67 3.17 17.42
CA GLY A 56 6.04 3.15 17.90
C GLY A 56 6.83 1.92 17.42
N ALA A 57 8.15 2.06 17.31
CA ALA A 57 9.06 0.95 16.97
C ALA A 57 9.41 0.07 18.19
N ILE A 58 9.12 0.54 19.41
CA ILE A 58 9.32 -0.22 20.64
C ILE A 58 8.16 -1.23 20.77
N PRO A 59 8.44 -2.53 21.03
CA PRO A 59 7.44 -3.59 20.93
C PRO A 59 6.40 -3.60 22.06
N MET A 60 6.65 -2.88 23.16
CA MET A 60 5.77 -2.83 24.33
C MET A 60 5.94 -1.50 25.07
N SER A 61 4.96 -1.15 25.87
CA SER A 61 4.98 0.04 26.73
C SER A 61 4.44 -0.28 28.13
N THR A 62 4.26 0.76 28.95
CA THR A 62 3.51 0.68 30.21
C THR A 62 2.38 1.68 30.19
N LEU A 63 1.30 1.41 30.93
CA LEU A 63 0.18 2.35 30.99
C LEU A 63 0.58 3.72 31.54
N GLY A 64 1.45 3.77 32.55
CA GLY A 64 1.96 5.04 33.09
C GLY A 64 2.71 5.86 32.03
N TYR A 65 3.53 5.20 31.21
CA TYR A 65 4.23 5.87 30.11
C TYR A 65 3.26 6.40 29.04
N GLU A 66 2.27 5.60 28.64
CA GLU A 66 1.27 6.02 27.65
C GLU A 66 0.38 7.15 28.17
N LYS A 67 -0.02 7.15 29.45
CA LYS A 67 -0.77 8.27 30.05
C LYS A 67 -0.04 9.60 29.92
N ILE A 68 1.28 9.60 30.02
CA ILE A 68 2.11 10.80 29.93
C ILE A 68 2.33 11.20 28.47
N ASN A 69 2.68 10.24 27.60
CA ASN A 69 3.27 10.53 26.28
C ASN A 69 2.33 10.30 25.09
N ASN A 70 1.27 9.51 25.24
CA ASN A 70 0.36 9.21 24.14
C ASN A 70 -0.73 10.28 24.08
N TRP A 71 -0.83 10.94 22.92
CA TRP A 71 -1.75 12.05 22.67
C TRP A 71 -3.20 11.72 23.11
N ALA A 72 -3.63 10.48 22.89
CA ALA A 72 -4.97 10.01 23.17
C ALA A 72 -5.36 10.11 24.65
N PHE A 73 -4.41 9.97 25.56
CA PHE A 73 -4.67 10.03 27.01
C PHE A 73 -4.81 11.46 27.53
N ASN A 74 -4.30 12.45 26.78
CA ASN A 74 -4.25 13.86 27.18
C ASN A 74 -5.41 14.70 26.62
N VAL A 75 -6.22 14.16 25.71
CA VAL A 75 -7.40 14.86 25.17
C VAL A 75 -8.61 14.55 26.04
N THR A 76 -9.16 15.59 26.70
CA THR A 76 -10.33 15.45 27.59
C THR A 76 -11.66 15.77 26.93
N ASP A 77 -11.66 16.46 25.78
CA ASP A 77 -12.85 16.77 25.01
C ASP A 77 -13.12 15.65 23.97
N GLU A 78 -14.26 14.96 24.09
CA GLU A 78 -14.63 13.86 23.20
C GLU A 78 -14.72 14.31 21.74
N SER A 79 -15.27 15.50 21.46
CA SER A 79 -15.44 15.97 20.08
C SER A 79 -14.08 16.24 19.42
N LYS A 80 -13.17 16.89 20.16
CA LYS A 80 -11.80 17.10 19.71
C LYS A 80 -11.03 15.78 19.54
N PHE A 81 -11.27 14.81 20.41
CA PHE A 81 -10.68 13.47 20.29
C PHE A 81 -11.14 12.79 19.00
N VAL A 82 -12.43 12.78 18.71
CA VAL A 82 -13.01 12.19 17.50
C VAL A 82 -12.46 12.87 16.24
N GLU A 83 -12.40 14.20 16.21
CA GLU A 83 -11.81 14.95 15.10
C GLU A 83 -10.34 14.59 14.88
N THR A 84 -9.54 14.58 15.97
CA THR A 84 -8.11 14.24 15.91
C THR A 84 -7.88 12.79 15.48
N LEU A 85 -8.73 11.86 15.93
CA LEU A 85 -8.61 10.46 15.58
C LEU A 85 -9.00 10.19 14.13
N THR A 86 -10.01 10.88 13.60
CA THR A 86 -10.59 10.55 12.28
C THR A 86 -10.01 11.36 11.12
N SER A 87 -9.39 12.51 11.40
CA SER A 87 -8.65 13.33 10.42
C SER A 87 -7.47 12.57 9.78
N ASN A 88 -7.13 12.87 8.52
CA ASN A 88 -5.92 12.40 7.82
C ASN A 88 -5.63 10.91 7.99
N GLN A 89 -6.66 10.08 7.87
CA GLN A 89 -6.51 8.63 7.92
C GLN A 89 -6.27 8.09 6.51
N PRO A 90 -5.15 7.39 6.26
CA PRO A 90 -4.83 6.91 4.92
C PRO A 90 -5.87 5.87 4.48
N ALA A 91 -6.12 5.80 3.18
CA ALA A 91 -6.95 4.74 2.61
C ALA A 91 -6.38 3.36 3.00
N PRO A 92 -7.22 2.40 3.44
CA PRO A 92 -6.76 1.05 3.73
C PRO A 92 -6.52 0.28 2.42
N PRO A 93 -5.52 -0.63 2.37
CA PRO A 93 -5.34 -1.52 1.23
C PRO A 93 -6.56 -2.41 0.99
N HIS A 94 -6.84 -2.76 -0.25
CA HIS A 94 -8.04 -3.51 -0.65
C HIS A 94 -8.20 -4.85 0.09
N HIS A 95 -7.11 -5.55 0.37
CA HIS A 95 -7.17 -6.84 1.08
C HIS A 95 -7.78 -6.76 2.49
N PHE A 96 -7.84 -5.58 3.13
CA PHE A 96 -8.43 -5.43 4.47
C PHE A 96 -9.91 -5.82 4.49
N ALA A 97 -10.64 -5.48 3.42
CA ALA A 97 -12.04 -5.87 3.25
C ALA A 97 -12.20 -7.40 3.24
N GLN A 98 -11.28 -8.08 2.55
CA GLN A 98 -11.27 -9.53 2.47
C GLN A 98 -10.85 -10.17 3.80
N MET A 99 -9.85 -9.61 4.48
CA MET A 99 -9.42 -10.07 5.81
C MET A 99 -10.54 -9.98 6.83
N LYS A 100 -11.39 -8.96 6.78
CA LYS A 100 -12.59 -8.89 7.63
C LYS A 100 -13.54 -10.05 7.37
N LYS A 101 -13.82 -10.37 6.10
CA LYS A 101 -14.67 -11.52 5.72
C LYS A 101 -14.05 -12.84 6.18
N ILE A 102 -12.77 -13.08 5.89
CA ILE A 102 -12.06 -14.30 6.29
C ILE A 102 -12.07 -14.48 7.82
N ASN A 103 -11.76 -13.43 8.58
CA ASN A 103 -11.74 -13.52 10.04
C ASN A 103 -13.13 -13.70 10.65
N GLN A 104 -14.19 -13.21 9.99
CA GLN A 104 -15.57 -13.34 10.46
C GLN A 104 -16.16 -14.72 10.14
N PHE A 105 -15.93 -15.24 8.93
CA PHE A 105 -16.58 -16.46 8.42
C PHE A 105 -15.67 -17.69 8.43
N GLY A 106 -14.39 -17.51 8.72
CA GLY A 106 -13.36 -18.54 8.60
C GLY A 106 -12.85 -18.71 7.17
N MET A 107 -11.75 -19.44 7.06
CA MET A 107 -11.18 -19.92 5.80
C MET A 107 -10.69 -21.36 5.98
N ASN A 108 -10.21 -21.97 4.89
CA ASN A 108 -9.59 -23.28 4.97
C ASN A 108 -8.39 -23.26 5.93
N MET A 109 -8.16 -24.38 6.61
CA MET A 109 -6.98 -24.52 7.46
C MET A 109 -5.71 -24.35 6.63
N TYR A 110 -4.74 -23.61 7.16
CA TYR A 110 -3.44 -23.44 6.53
C TYR A 110 -2.84 -24.79 6.14
N GLN A 111 -2.50 -24.92 4.87
CA GLN A 111 -1.69 -26.00 4.32
C GLN A 111 -0.64 -25.38 3.42
N PRO A 112 0.66 -25.65 3.64
CA PRO A 112 1.68 -25.24 2.67
C PRO A 112 1.45 -26.00 1.36
N TYR A 113 1.65 -25.31 0.24
CA TYR A 113 1.57 -25.93 -1.09
C TYR A 113 2.79 -25.56 -1.92
N ASN A 114 3.11 -26.42 -2.89
CA ASN A 114 4.22 -26.20 -3.79
C ASN A 114 3.77 -25.32 -4.97
N VAL A 115 4.57 -24.32 -5.30
CA VAL A 115 4.39 -23.51 -6.50
C VAL A 115 5.40 -24.00 -7.55
N PHE A 116 4.91 -24.40 -8.71
CA PHE A 116 5.72 -24.96 -9.78
C PHE A 116 5.94 -23.95 -10.92
N PRO A 117 6.95 -24.18 -11.79
CA PRO A 117 7.14 -23.35 -12.98
C PRO A 117 5.88 -23.31 -13.85
N SER A 118 5.47 -22.11 -14.24
CA SER A 118 4.32 -21.84 -15.12
C SER A 118 4.81 -21.50 -16.54
N LEU A 119 4.07 -21.99 -17.54
CA LEU A 119 4.21 -21.56 -18.94
C LEU A 119 3.11 -20.58 -19.36
N ASP A 120 2.19 -20.27 -18.44
CA ASP A 120 1.07 -19.37 -18.69
C ASP A 120 1.55 -17.91 -18.60
N ASN A 121 1.19 -17.12 -19.61
CA ASN A 121 1.47 -15.69 -19.69
C ASN A 121 0.21 -14.81 -19.68
N VAL A 122 -0.97 -15.42 -19.49
CA VAL A 122 -2.27 -14.74 -19.45
C VAL A 122 -2.59 -14.23 -18.04
N ARG A 123 -2.17 -14.95 -16.99
CA ARG A 123 -2.37 -14.51 -15.61
C ARG A 123 -1.51 -13.29 -15.30
N ILE A 124 -2.08 -12.38 -14.50
CA ILE A 124 -1.33 -11.31 -13.86
C ILE A 124 -0.16 -11.91 -13.09
N ALA A 125 1.02 -11.28 -13.20
CA ALA A 125 2.17 -11.70 -12.42
C ALA A 125 2.87 -10.57 -11.72
N PHE A 126 3.28 -10.88 -10.50
CA PHE A 126 4.02 -9.96 -9.66
C PHE A 126 5.51 -10.33 -9.65
N ASP A 127 6.35 -9.41 -10.12
CA ASP A 127 7.79 -9.54 -10.10
C ASP A 127 8.36 -9.13 -8.75
N LEU A 128 8.99 -10.08 -8.07
CA LEU A 128 9.47 -9.98 -6.70
C LEU A 128 10.85 -9.33 -6.57
N ARG A 129 11.52 -9.04 -7.70
CA ARG A 129 12.85 -8.44 -7.72
C ARG A 129 12.82 -6.98 -7.24
N SER A 130 14.01 -6.42 -7.00
CA SER A 130 14.12 -4.98 -6.69
C SER A 130 13.65 -4.12 -7.86
N LYS A 131 13.24 -2.89 -7.56
CA LYS A 131 12.81 -1.92 -8.58
C LYS A 131 13.90 -1.66 -9.62
N GLU A 132 15.16 -1.67 -9.21
CA GLU A 132 16.31 -1.47 -10.11
C GLU A 132 16.48 -2.64 -11.07
N ALA A 133 16.34 -3.88 -10.56
CA ALA A 133 16.41 -5.08 -11.39
C ALA A 133 15.23 -5.17 -12.37
N PHE A 134 14.04 -4.77 -11.95
CA PHE A 134 12.85 -4.69 -12.80
C PHE A 134 13.01 -3.61 -13.88
N HIS A 135 13.42 -2.39 -13.52
CA HIS A 135 13.66 -1.30 -14.47
C HIS A 135 14.79 -1.60 -15.44
N GLY A 136 15.82 -2.32 -15.00
CA GLY A 136 16.92 -2.80 -15.84
C GLY A 136 16.55 -3.96 -16.76
N GLY A 137 15.32 -4.47 -16.71
CA GLY A 137 14.84 -5.53 -17.59
C GLY A 137 13.74 -6.36 -16.93
N HIS A 138 12.54 -6.34 -17.50
CA HIS A 138 11.39 -7.14 -17.05
C HIS A 138 10.58 -7.72 -18.22
N THR A 139 9.61 -8.57 -17.89
CA THR A 139 8.63 -9.10 -18.87
C THR A 139 7.44 -8.16 -18.96
N GLU A 140 7.06 -7.82 -20.19
CA GLU A 140 5.95 -6.91 -20.48
C GLU A 140 4.66 -7.28 -19.71
N GLY A 141 3.97 -6.27 -19.20
CA GLY A 141 2.69 -6.45 -18.52
C GLY A 141 2.77 -7.15 -17.16
N THR A 142 3.96 -7.24 -16.57
CA THR A 142 4.15 -7.72 -15.19
C THR A 142 4.26 -6.54 -14.23
N ILE A 143 3.85 -6.74 -12.98
CA ILE A 143 3.80 -5.67 -11.98
C ILE A 143 4.90 -5.91 -10.96
N ASN A 144 5.81 -4.96 -10.76
CA ASN A 144 6.85 -5.11 -9.76
C ASN A 144 6.28 -4.93 -8.35
N ILE A 145 6.44 -5.93 -7.49
CA ILE A 145 6.21 -5.85 -6.04
C ILE A 145 7.43 -6.45 -5.36
N PRO A 146 8.47 -5.65 -5.05
CA PRO A 146 9.69 -6.15 -4.45
C PRO A 146 9.43 -6.92 -3.16
N TYR A 147 9.98 -8.14 -3.05
CA TYR A 147 9.87 -8.94 -1.84
C TYR A 147 10.82 -8.43 -0.75
N ASN A 148 10.33 -7.49 0.04
CA ASN A 148 11.01 -6.91 1.20
C ASN A 148 9.99 -6.65 2.33
N LYS A 149 10.40 -5.93 3.39
CA LYS A 149 9.52 -5.61 4.54
C LYS A 149 8.19 -4.94 4.19
N ASN A 150 8.08 -4.30 3.02
CA ASN A 150 6.87 -3.63 2.55
C ASN A 150 6.03 -4.49 1.59
N PHE A 151 6.40 -5.75 1.35
CA PHE A 151 5.74 -6.61 0.36
C PHE A 151 4.21 -6.66 0.56
N ILE A 152 3.74 -7.01 1.77
CA ILE A 152 2.31 -7.05 2.11
C ILE A 152 1.65 -5.68 1.97
N ASN A 153 2.33 -4.62 2.44
CA ASN A 153 1.83 -3.24 2.36
C ASN A 153 1.60 -2.78 0.92
N GLN A 154 2.35 -3.32 -0.04
CA GLN A 154 2.21 -3.02 -1.47
C GLN A 154 1.24 -3.98 -2.16
N ILE A 155 1.48 -5.29 -2.09
CA ILE A 155 0.69 -6.28 -2.83
C ILE A 155 -0.77 -6.32 -2.37
N GLY A 156 -1.04 -5.97 -1.10
CA GLY A 156 -2.38 -5.89 -0.55
C GLY A 156 -3.31 -4.86 -1.22
N TRP A 157 -2.78 -3.99 -2.09
CA TRP A 157 -3.55 -3.10 -2.95
C TRP A 157 -3.93 -3.71 -4.31
N TYR A 158 -3.32 -4.82 -4.69
CA TYR A 158 -3.39 -5.35 -6.06
C TYR A 158 -3.90 -6.78 -6.12
N LEU A 159 -4.01 -7.47 -4.98
CA LEU A 159 -4.53 -8.83 -4.93
C LEU A 159 -6.02 -8.85 -5.21
N ASP A 160 -6.38 -9.65 -6.20
CA ASP A 160 -7.72 -10.16 -6.41
C ASP A 160 -7.80 -11.56 -5.80
N TYR A 161 -8.59 -11.74 -4.75
CA TYR A 161 -8.70 -13.01 -4.04
C TYR A 161 -9.49 -14.08 -4.81
N GLU A 162 -10.23 -13.70 -5.85
CA GLU A 162 -11.02 -14.62 -6.68
C GLU A 162 -10.19 -15.24 -7.81
N ASN A 163 -9.12 -14.57 -8.24
CA ASN A 163 -8.31 -14.98 -9.39
C ASN A 163 -6.92 -15.46 -8.96
N SER A 164 -6.40 -16.46 -9.68
CA SER A 164 -5.04 -16.94 -9.45
C SER A 164 -4.00 -16.00 -10.07
N ILE A 165 -2.84 -15.93 -9.43
CA ILE A 165 -1.70 -15.11 -9.86
C ILE A 165 -0.49 -15.98 -10.13
N ASP A 166 0.44 -15.46 -10.93
CA ASP A 166 1.80 -16.00 -11.02
C ASP A 166 2.80 -15.07 -10.29
N LEU A 167 3.91 -15.64 -9.83
CA LEU A 167 5.03 -14.86 -9.27
C LEU A 167 6.26 -14.92 -10.18
N ILE A 168 7.06 -13.86 -10.22
CA ILE A 168 8.32 -13.84 -10.95
C ILE A 168 9.47 -13.68 -9.96
N GLY A 169 10.40 -14.64 -9.97
CA GLY A 169 11.53 -14.67 -9.05
C GLY A 169 12.24 -16.03 -9.05
N ASP A 170 13.32 -16.13 -8.27
CA ASP A 170 13.92 -17.44 -8.00
C ASP A 170 13.00 -18.28 -7.10
N LYS A 171 13.20 -19.59 -7.14
CA LYS A 171 12.36 -20.55 -6.41
C LYS A 171 12.26 -20.25 -4.92
N SER A 172 13.36 -19.88 -4.27
CA SER A 172 13.36 -19.65 -2.81
C SER A 172 12.56 -18.41 -2.46
N THR A 173 12.73 -17.32 -3.21
CA THR A 173 11.96 -16.09 -3.02
C THR A 173 10.47 -16.32 -3.28
N VAL A 174 10.11 -17.10 -4.30
CA VAL A 174 8.72 -17.48 -4.60
C VAL A 174 8.10 -18.28 -3.44
N GLU A 175 8.80 -19.27 -2.89
CA GLU A 175 8.31 -20.06 -1.75
C GLU A 175 8.05 -19.17 -0.52
N GLN A 176 8.95 -18.24 -0.24
CA GLN A 176 8.80 -17.28 0.87
C GLN A 176 7.65 -16.29 0.64
N ALA A 177 7.52 -15.74 -0.57
CA ALA A 177 6.45 -14.83 -0.93
C ALA A 177 5.09 -15.53 -0.91
N THR A 178 5.01 -16.78 -1.38
CA THR A 178 3.81 -17.61 -1.33
C THR A 178 3.37 -17.81 0.12
N HIS A 179 4.29 -18.25 0.99
CA HIS A 179 3.98 -18.37 2.42
C HIS A 179 3.47 -17.05 3.01
N THR A 180 4.13 -15.93 2.69
CA THR A 180 3.74 -14.60 3.17
C THR A 180 2.35 -14.19 2.68
N LEU A 181 1.96 -14.55 1.45
CA LEU A 181 0.61 -14.35 0.92
C LEU A 181 -0.44 -15.18 1.66
N GLN A 182 -0.12 -16.42 2.05
CA GLN A 182 -1.04 -17.23 2.88
C GLN A 182 -1.32 -16.59 4.25
N LEU A 183 -0.35 -15.84 4.81
CA LEU A 183 -0.56 -15.12 6.08
C LEU A 183 -1.59 -13.99 5.98
N ILE A 184 -1.86 -13.50 4.77
CA ILE A 184 -2.98 -12.59 4.46
C ILE A 184 -4.10 -13.31 3.72
N GLY A 185 -4.26 -14.62 3.95
CA GLY A 185 -5.36 -15.44 3.46
C GLY A 185 -5.44 -15.63 1.94
N PHE A 186 -4.34 -15.45 1.22
CA PHE A 186 -4.27 -15.66 -0.22
C PHE A 186 -3.57 -17.00 -0.55
N ASP A 187 -4.36 -17.99 -0.99
CA ASP A 187 -3.90 -19.36 -1.29
C ASP A 187 -3.88 -19.67 -2.81
N ASN A 188 -3.95 -18.65 -3.67
CA ASN A 188 -4.17 -18.81 -5.12
C ASN A 188 -2.93 -18.45 -5.98
N VAL A 189 -1.71 -18.77 -5.53
CA VAL A 189 -0.51 -18.67 -6.39
C VAL A 189 -0.45 -19.91 -7.30
N ALA A 190 -0.76 -19.74 -8.59
CA ALA A 190 -0.88 -20.86 -9.52
C ALA A 190 0.48 -21.36 -10.05
N GLY A 191 1.48 -20.49 -10.12
CA GLY A 191 2.80 -20.88 -10.58
C GLY A 191 3.82 -19.74 -10.51
N TYR A 192 5.05 -20.02 -10.91
CA TYR A 192 6.09 -19.01 -10.99
C TYR A 192 6.86 -19.05 -12.30
N ARG A 193 7.47 -17.92 -12.64
CA ARG A 193 8.32 -17.76 -13.82
C ARG A 193 9.67 -17.20 -13.39
N LEU A 194 10.73 -17.57 -14.11
CA LEU A 194 12.04 -16.95 -13.92
C LEU A 194 12.05 -15.57 -14.60
N PRO A 195 12.76 -14.58 -14.01
CA PRO A 195 12.82 -13.24 -14.56
C PRO A 195 13.51 -13.22 -15.93
N LYS A 196 13.01 -12.36 -16.81
CA LYS A 196 13.57 -12.08 -18.13
C LYS A 196 13.75 -10.57 -18.32
N SER A 197 14.63 -10.19 -19.22
CA SER A 197 14.90 -8.79 -19.59
C SER A 197 14.37 -8.53 -21.00
N GLU A 198 13.06 -8.42 -21.14
CA GLU A 198 12.38 -8.19 -22.43
C GLU A 198 12.20 -6.68 -22.68
N ILE A 199 11.83 -5.92 -21.64
CA ILE A 199 11.62 -4.47 -21.68
C ILE A 199 12.50 -3.76 -20.66
N LEU A 200 13.07 -2.63 -21.08
CA LEU A 200 13.77 -1.67 -20.22
C LEU A 200 12.81 -0.53 -19.87
N THR A 201 12.63 -0.23 -18.59
CA THR A 201 11.79 0.89 -18.17
C THR A 201 12.46 2.21 -18.53
N GLN A 202 11.79 3.03 -19.34
CA GLN A 202 12.24 4.40 -19.59
C GLN A 202 12.16 5.20 -18.29
N SER A 203 13.18 6.00 -18.02
CA SER A 203 13.19 6.81 -16.81
C SER A 203 14.01 8.08 -16.95
N ILE A 204 13.61 9.09 -16.19
CA ILE A 204 14.32 10.37 -16.04
C ILE A 204 14.55 10.66 -14.57
N HIS A 205 15.50 11.55 -14.27
CA HIS A 205 15.66 12.04 -12.91
C HIS A 205 14.63 13.14 -12.63
N SER A 206 14.19 13.21 -11.38
CA SER A 206 13.20 14.19 -10.91
C SER A 206 13.70 15.62 -11.10
N VAL A 207 15.01 15.83 -10.93
CA VAL A 207 15.69 17.11 -11.17
C VAL A 207 15.70 17.54 -12.64
N ASP A 208 15.48 16.61 -13.58
CA ASP A 208 15.45 16.89 -15.01
C ASP A 208 14.04 17.30 -15.49
N MET A 209 13.04 17.27 -14.60
CA MET A 209 11.69 17.73 -14.91
C MET A 209 11.69 19.21 -15.27
N THR A 210 11.06 19.54 -16.40
CA THR A 210 11.07 20.91 -16.93
C THR A 210 9.74 21.64 -16.72
N GLY A 211 8.68 20.92 -16.34
CA GLY A 211 7.31 21.44 -16.28
C GLY A 211 6.65 21.52 -17.66
N LYS A 212 7.29 21.03 -18.72
CA LYS A 212 6.75 20.97 -20.09
C LYS A 212 6.23 19.59 -20.47
N GLU A 213 6.38 18.62 -19.57
CA GLU A 213 5.85 17.28 -19.73
C GLU A 213 4.32 17.35 -19.70
N GLU A 214 3.67 16.91 -20.78
CA GLU A 214 2.23 17.12 -21.02
C GLU A 214 1.36 16.13 -20.25
N TYR A 215 1.70 14.84 -20.29
CA TYR A 215 0.93 13.77 -19.65
C TYR A 215 1.65 13.28 -18.40
N ILE A 216 1.31 13.87 -17.25
CA ILE A 216 1.90 13.51 -15.95
C ILE A 216 0.87 12.78 -15.11
N LEU A 217 1.23 11.59 -14.63
CA LEU A 217 0.44 10.80 -13.69
C LEU A 217 1.09 10.85 -12.29
N ASP A 218 0.41 11.49 -11.36
CA ASP A 218 0.76 11.44 -9.94
C ASP A 218 -0.01 10.28 -9.27
N VAL A 219 0.73 9.27 -8.78
CA VAL A 219 0.13 8.08 -8.14
C VAL A 219 0.16 8.13 -6.61
N ARG A 220 0.44 9.30 -6.03
CA ARG A 220 0.34 9.55 -4.59
C ARG A 220 -1.10 9.54 -4.11
N ASN A 221 -1.27 9.42 -2.80
CA ASN A 221 -2.60 9.48 -2.20
C ASN A 221 -3.16 10.91 -2.24
N GLU A 222 -4.46 11.04 -1.96
CA GLU A 222 -5.18 12.32 -2.04
C GLU A 222 -4.62 13.39 -1.06
N GLU A 223 -4.09 12.98 0.10
CA GLU A 223 -3.49 13.91 1.07
C GLU A 223 -2.17 14.48 0.55
N GLU A 224 -1.28 13.63 0.06
CA GLU A 224 -0.02 14.01 -0.57
C GLU A 224 -0.26 14.94 -1.76
N TRP A 225 -1.26 14.63 -2.59
CA TRP A 225 -1.70 15.48 -3.69
C TRP A 225 -2.18 16.86 -3.20
N ASN A 226 -3.09 16.90 -2.23
CA ASN A 226 -3.65 18.16 -1.72
C ASN A 226 -2.62 19.06 -1.04
N ASN A 227 -1.49 18.50 -0.58
CA ASN A 227 -0.38 19.25 0.03
C ASN A 227 0.60 19.85 -0.99
N GLY A 228 0.37 19.67 -2.28
CA GLY A 228 1.18 20.22 -3.37
C GLY A 228 1.33 19.22 -4.50
N HIS A 229 1.21 19.69 -5.74
CA HIS A 229 1.30 18.90 -6.96
C HIS A 229 1.57 19.79 -8.16
N LEU A 230 1.93 19.17 -9.28
CA LEU A 230 2.14 19.88 -10.54
C LEU A 230 0.79 20.24 -11.14
N ASP A 231 0.62 21.49 -11.58
CA ASP A 231 -0.64 22.02 -12.09
C ASP A 231 -1.24 21.19 -13.24
N GLN A 232 -0.39 20.62 -14.11
CA GLN A 232 -0.81 19.82 -15.27
C GLN A 232 -0.96 18.32 -14.98
N ALA A 233 -0.61 17.86 -13.77
CA ALA A 233 -0.67 16.44 -13.46
C ALA A 233 -2.11 15.96 -13.25
N VAL A 234 -2.33 14.67 -13.51
CA VAL A 234 -3.55 13.96 -13.14
C VAL A 234 -3.24 13.06 -11.96
N ASN A 235 -4.05 13.15 -10.90
CA ASN A 235 -3.93 12.24 -9.76
C ASN A 235 -4.80 11.00 -9.92
N ILE A 236 -4.16 9.83 -9.91
CA ILE A 236 -4.83 8.55 -9.69
C ILE A 236 -4.00 7.78 -8.66
N PRO A 237 -4.44 7.72 -7.39
CA PRO A 237 -3.73 7.00 -6.35
C PRO A 237 -3.41 5.57 -6.76
N HIS A 238 -2.19 5.11 -6.50
CA HIS A 238 -1.67 3.83 -7.02
C HIS A 238 -2.61 2.63 -6.79
N GLY A 239 -3.27 2.57 -5.63
CA GLY A 239 -4.22 1.50 -5.31
C GLY A 239 -5.47 1.46 -6.19
N LYS A 240 -5.81 2.56 -6.87
CA LYS A 240 -6.95 2.63 -7.79
C LYS A 240 -6.56 2.30 -9.23
N LEU A 241 -5.26 2.32 -9.57
CA LEU A 241 -4.77 2.21 -10.96
C LEU A 241 -5.19 0.94 -11.68
N LEU A 242 -5.27 -0.22 -11.01
CA LEU A 242 -5.70 -1.46 -11.65
C LEU A 242 -7.14 -1.40 -12.14
N ASN A 243 -8.02 -0.72 -11.41
CA ASN A 243 -9.46 -0.72 -11.67
C ASN A 243 -9.96 0.54 -12.38
N GLU A 244 -9.23 1.64 -12.29
CA GLU A 244 -9.62 2.91 -12.92
C GLU A 244 -9.11 3.06 -14.35
N ASN A 245 -9.88 3.78 -15.16
CA ASN A 245 -9.45 4.20 -16.49
C ASN A 245 -8.46 5.35 -16.35
N ILE A 246 -7.33 5.25 -17.04
CA ILE A 246 -6.34 6.32 -17.06
C ILE A 246 -6.74 7.30 -18.18
N PRO A 247 -6.86 8.60 -17.90
CA PRO A 247 -7.39 9.60 -18.85
C PRO A 247 -6.34 10.05 -19.87
N PHE A 248 -5.57 9.09 -20.40
CA PHE A 248 -4.56 9.26 -21.43
C PHE A 248 -4.77 8.21 -22.53
N ASN A 249 -4.33 8.51 -23.75
CA ASN A 249 -4.30 7.57 -24.85
C ASN A 249 -3.15 6.57 -24.65
N LYS A 250 -3.20 5.42 -25.34
CA LYS A 250 -2.20 4.35 -25.17
C LYS A 250 -0.84 4.73 -25.74
N GLU A 251 -0.84 5.62 -26.71
CA GLU A 251 0.32 6.12 -27.46
C GLU A 251 0.97 7.36 -26.82
N ASP A 252 0.30 7.98 -25.83
CA ASP A 252 0.80 9.17 -25.15
C ASP A 252 2.09 8.84 -24.36
N LYS A 253 3.02 9.80 -24.32
CA LYS A 253 4.23 9.70 -23.50
C LYS A 253 3.90 10.10 -22.06
N ILE A 254 3.61 9.11 -21.21
CA ILE A 254 3.13 9.31 -19.84
C ILE A 254 4.29 9.30 -18.86
N TYR A 255 4.46 10.40 -18.11
CA TYR A 255 5.44 10.51 -17.04
C TYR A 255 4.80 10.20 -15.71
N VAL A 256 5.31 9.20 -15.00
CA VAL A 256 4.69 8.70 -13.75
C VAL A 256 5.60 9.00 -12.58
N HIS A 257 5.06 9.62 -11.54
CA HIS A 257 5.77 9.84 -10.29
C HIS A 257 4.92 9.49 -9.08
N CYS A 258 5.60 9.32 -7.96
CA CYS A 258 5.00 9.28 -6.63
C CYS A 258 5.86 10.14 -5.70
N GLU A 259 5.80 9.91 -4.39
CA GLU A 259 6.63 10.68 -3.45
C GLU A 259 8.13 10.36 -3.56
N SER A 260 8.50 9.07 -3.66
CA SER A 260 9.88 8.58 -3.51
C SER A 260 10.32 7.57 -4.58
N GLY A 261 9.56 7.46 -5.67
CA GLY A 261 9.83 6.55 -6.79
C GLY A 261 9.41 5.08 -6.63
N VAL A 262 8.94 4.66 -5.45
CA VAL A 262 8.54 3.25 -5.22
C VAL A 262 7.20 2.94 -5.88
N ARG A 263 6.15 3.72 -5.61
CA ARG A 263 4.80 3.47 -6.17
C ARG A 263 4.73 3.72 -7.67
N SER A 264 5.50 4.68 -8.18
CA SER A 264 5.59 4.94 -9.62
C SER A 264 6.22 3.77 -10.38
N SER A 265 7.20 3.08 -9.79
CA SER A 265 7.74 1.84 -10.36
C SER A 265 6.68 0.76 -10.52
N ILE A 266 5.79 0.60 -9.52
CA ILE A 266 4.66 -0.35 -9.60
C ILE A 266 3.66 0.09 -10.68
N ALA A 267 3.38 1.40 -10.72
CA ALA A 267 2.46 2.00 -11.68
C ALA A 267 2.90 1.82 -13.13
N VAL A 268 4.21 1.82 -13.41
CA VAL A 268 4.75 1.49 -14.74
C VAL A 268 4.26 0.13 -15.20
N GLY A 269 4.48 -0.92 -14.41
CA GLY A 269 4.05 -2.28 -14.75
C GLY A 269 2.52 -2.40 -14.88
N ILE A 270 1.76 -1.65 -14.09
CA ILE A 270 0.29 -1.59 -14.22
C ILE A 270 -0.13 -0.94 -15.54
N LEU A 271 0.51 0.16 -15.93
CA LEU A 271 0.21 0.85 -17.18
C LEU A 271 0.60 -0.01 -18.39
N GLU A 272 1.77 -0.63 -18.37
CA GLU A 272 2.20 -1.59 -19.40
C GLU A 272 1.22 -2.77 -19.47
N ASN A 273 0.77 -3.31 -18.33
CA ASN A 273 -0.26 -4.38 -18.30
C ASN A 273 -1.59 -3.92 -18.90
N LYS A 274 -1.92 -2.63 -18.79
CA LYS A 274 -3.08 -2.01 -19.44
C LYS A 274 -2.82 -1.64 -20.91
N GLY A 275 -1.65 -1.93 -21.47
CA GLY A 275 -1.30 -1.67 -22.87
C GLY A 275 -0.87 -0.24 -23.16
N TYR A 276 -0.40 0.52 -22.18
CA TYR A 276 0.28 1.80 -22.43
C TYR A 276 1.71 1.54 -22.86
N GLU A 277 2.12 2.06 -24.02
CA GLU A 277 3.39 1.69 -24.67
C GLU A 277 4.57 2.61 -24.28
N ASN A 278 4.28 3.85 -23.88
CA ASN A 278 5.29 4.89 -23.69
C ASN A 278 5.26 5.49 -22.28
N VAL A 279 5.56 4.64 -21.30
CA VAL A 279 5.56 4.99 -19.88
C VAL A 279 6.98 5.32 -19.42
N VAL A 280 7.15 6.50 -18.80
CA VAL A 280 8.43 6.98 -18.26
C VAL A 280 8.32 7.13 -16.75
N ASN A 281 9.15 6.39 -16.01
CA ASN A 281 9.24 6.51 -14.56
C ASN A 281 10.11 7.70 -14.15
N ILE A 282 9.61 8.52 -13.22
CA ILE A 282 10.40 9.56 -12.54
C ILE A 282 10.98 8.94 -11.26
N ARG A 283 12.32 8.86 -11.16
CA ARG A 283 13.01 7.92 -10.25
C ARG A 283 12.98 8.28 -8.77
N GLU A 284 13.21 9.54 -8.43
CA GLU A 284 13.33 10.00 -7.05
C GLU A 284 11.98 10.47 -6.49
N GLY A 285 11.05 10.89 -7.36
CA GLY A 285 9.69 11.28 -6.97
C GLY A 285 9.60 12.75 -6.55
N TYR A 286 8.38 13.15 -6.16
CA TYR A 286 7.98 14.53 -5.91
C TYR A 286 8.90 15.28 -4.93
N GLN A 287 9.39 14.60 -3.89
CA GLN A 287 10.27 15.20 -2.88
C GLN A 287 11.54 15.83 -3.49
N ASP A 288 12.00 15.31 -4.64
CA ASP A 288 13.24 15.70 -5.33
C ASP A 288 12.97 16.53 -6.60
N PHE A 289 11.73 16.98 -6.82
CA PHE A 289 11.41 17.88 -7.92
C PHE A 289 12.05 19.26 -7.70
N PRO A 290 12.38 20.02 -8.76
CA PRO A 290 12.75 21.41 -8.65
C PRO A 290 11.68 22.19 -7.86
N GLU A 291 12.10 23.02 -6.89
CA GLU A 291 11.18 23.82 -6.07
C GLU A 291 10.25 24.74 -6.88
N SER A 292 10.65 25.11 -8.10
CA SER A 292 9.79 25.89 -9.01
C SER A 292 8.59 25.11 -9.57
N LEU A 293 8.55 23.80 -9.39
CA LEU A 293 7.50 22.89 -9.85
C LEU A 293 6.67 22.28 -8.71
N LYS A 294 7.01 22.59 -7.46
CA LYS A 294 6.32 22.11 -6.26
C LYS A 294 5.24 23.08 -5.79
#